data_AF-A0A2D8JBQ4-F1
#
_entry.id   AF-A0A2D8JBQ4-F1
#
_cell.length_a   1.000
_cell.length_b   1.000
_cell.length_c   1.000
_cell.angle_alpha   90.00
_cell.angle_beta   90.00
_cell.angle_gamma   90.00
#
_symmetry.space_group_name_H-M   'P 1'
#
loop_
_entity.id
_entity.type
_entity.pdbx_description
1 polymer ?
#
loop_
_entity_poly.entity_id
_entity_poly.type
_entity_poly.pdbx_seq_one_letter_code
_entity_poly.pdbx_strand_id
1 'polypeptide(L)'
;MLVKLESEKAPITVSNFISLSEGNNPFVSEEFKSKKFYNNLKFHRVINDFMIQGGDPLGNGTGGPGYRFDDEFSDLTHKGPGILSMANSGPNTNGSQFFITHKSTPWLDGKHTVFGEVVKGQEIVDSIEQNDIIKEIKIIRNGRDANNFDASKIFKNYFENREILAKQKEAKKTKIREDNIRRFESLKKKSKLTKSGLQYFVIKKGKGKLVKSTNKAKVHYAVYFVDGTLLETSKEEIAKFNEVLNIQKLNSYGYKPIEAQVGPNDPMIEGFKEGVRLLKEGDKAILFLPYTIAYGKNGTRGIPPQSDLIFEVEIESVY
;
A
#
# COMPACT_ATOMS: atom_id res chain seq x y z
N MET A 1 32.51 -13.81 -16.52
CA MET A 1 31.48 -13.11 -17.32
C MET A 1 31.60 -11.60 -17.15
N LEU A 2 31.12 -10.81 -18.13
CA LEU A 2 31.02 -9.35 -18.10
C LEU A 2 29.55 -8.97 -18.29
N VAL A 3 29.04 -8.12 -17.40
CA VAL A 3 27.65 -7.67 -17.39
C VAL A 3 27.61 -6.15 -17.55
N LYS A 4 26.73 -5.67 -18.42
CA LYS A 4 26.40 -4.24 -18.55
C LYS A 4 25.22 -3.94 -17.61
N LEU A 5 25.33 -2.86 -16.83
CA LEU A 5 24.26 -2.39 -15.94
C LEU A 5 23.48 -1.25 -16.58
N GLU A 6 22.17 -1.21 -16.35
CA GLU A 6 21.24 -0.24 -16.93
C GLU A 6 20.89 0.86 -15.92
N SER A 7 21.88 1.69 -15.57
CA SER A 7 21.78 2.71 -14.51
C SER A 7 20.78 3.83 -14.78
N GLU A 8 20.42 4.08 -16.03
CA GLU A 8 19.40 5.08 -16.38
C GLU A 8 17.98 4.54 -16.18
N LYS A 9 17.78 3.24 -16.44
CA LYS A 9 16.46 2.59 -16.42
C LYS A 9 16.11 1.99 -15.06
N ALA A 10 17.12 1.58 -14.29
CA ALA A 10 16.97 1.04 -12.94
C ALA A 10 18.03 1.63 -11.98
N PRO A 11 18.05 2.97 -11.78
CA PRO A 11 19.08 3.64 -10.99
C PRO A 11 19.16 3.16 -9.54
N ILE A 12 18.04 2.84 -8.89
CA ILE A 12 18.05 2.42 -7.48
C ILE A 12 18.58 0.99 -7.35
N THR A 13 18.16 0.09 -8.24
CA THR A 13 18.62 -1.30 -8.31
C THR A 13 20.11 -1.37 -8.65
N VAL A 14 20.56 -0.60 -9.63
CA VAL A 14 21.98 -0.55 -9.99
C VAL A 14 22.81 0.05 -8.84
N SER A 15 22.29 1.08 -8.16
CA SER A 15 22.93 1.65 -6.96
C SER A 15 23.05 0.64 -5.83
N ASN A 16 22.00 -0.14 -5.58
CA ASN A 16 22.01 -1.24 -4.63
C ASN A 16 23.11 -2.26 -4.97
N PHE A 17 23.11 -2.77 -6.20
CA PHE A 17 24.06 -3.80 -6.64
C PHE A 17 25.52 -3.33 -6.60
N ILE A 18 25.80 -2.12 -7.09
CA ILE A 18 27.15 -1.52 -7.06
C ILE A 18 27.61 -1.33 -5.62
N SER A 19 26.80 -0.70 -4.78
CA SER A 19 27.24 -0.37 -3.42
C SER A 19 27.41 -1.61 -2.52
N LEU A 20 26.62 -2.66 -2.76
CA LEU A 20 26.83 -3.98 -2.14
C LEU A 20 28.12 -4.64 -2.63
N SER A 21 28.41 -4.58 -3.94
CA SER A 21 29.63 -5.13 -4.52
C SER A 21 30.90 -4.43 -4.02
N GLU A 22 30.84 -3.11 -3.85
CA GLU A 22 31.96 -2.28 -3.37
C GLU A 22 32.08 -2.23 -1.85
N GLY A 23 31.03 -2.65 -1.12
CA GLY A 23 31.00 -2.68 0.35
C GLY A 23 30.79 -1.32 1.00
N ASN A 24 30.24 -0.34 0.27
CA ASN A 24 29.93 1.01 0.74
C ASN A 24 28.42 1.29 0.81
N ASN A 25 27.58 0.24 0.81
CA ASN A 25 26.14 0.39 0.96
C ASN A 25 25.77 0.90 2.37
N PRO A 26 24.98 1.99 2.48
CA PRO A 26 24.74 2.67 3.76
C PRO A 26 23.70 2.00 4.67
N PHE A 27 22.89 1.06 4.17
CA PHE A 27 21.74 0.52 4.92
C PHE A 27 21.86 -0.97 5.25
N VAL A 28 22.95 -1.63 4.87
CA VAL A 28 23.12 -3.04 5.20
C VAL A 28 23.11 -3.26 6.73
N SER A 29 22.64 -4.43 7.15
CA SER A 29 22.76 -4.86 8.55
C SER A 29 24.21 -4.76 9.03
N GLU A 30 24.39 -4.58 10.33
CA GLU A 30 25.70 -4.36 10.97
C GLU A 30 26.73 -5.42 10.56
N GLU A 31 26.32 -6.68 10.48
CA GLU A 31 27.17 -7.81 10.12
C GLU A 31 27.78 -7.72 8.70
N PHE A 32 27.22 -6.89 7.82
CA PHE A 32 27.64 -6.73 6.43
C PHE A 32 28.33 -5.39 6.14
N LYS A 33 28.42 -4.48 7.12
CA LYS A 33 29.04 -3.17 6.91
C LYS A 33 30.50 -3.29 6.47
N SER A 34 30.89 -2.45 5.52
CA SER A 34 32.25 -2.38 4.97
C SER A 34 32.76 -3.69 4.33
N LYS A 35 31.87 -4.64 4.02
CA LYS A 35 32.20 -5.89 3.34
C LYS A 35 31.71 -5.84 1.90
N LYS A 36 32.52 -6.34 0.96
CA LYS A 36 32.07 -6.65 -0.40
C LYS A 36 31.04 -7.78 -0.32
N PHE A 37 29.76 -7.41 -0.29
CA PHE A 37 28.65 -8.24 0.17
C PHE A 37 28.56 -9.58 -0.58
N TYR A 38 28.78 -9.55 -1.90
CA TYR A 38 28.62 -10.71 -2.75
C TYR A 38 29.78 -11.71 -2.71
N ASN A 39 30.93 -11.32 -2.14
CA ASN A 39 32.09 -12.19 -2.11
C ASN A 39 31.82 -13.41 -1.22
N ASN A 40 32.15 -14.58 -1.75
CA ASN A 40 31.93 -15.89 -1.14
C ASN A 40 30.45 -16.32 -1.00
N LEU A 41 29.51 -15.59 -1.61
CA LEU A 41 28.12 -16.03 -1.67
C LEU A 41 27.93 -17.10 -2.74
N LYS A 42 26.96 -17.99 -2.50
CA LYS A 42 26.63 -19.09 -3.41
C LYS A 42 25.59 -18.67 -4.45
N PHE A 43 25.69 -19.26 -5.63
CA PHE A 43 24.53 -19.51 -6.48
C PHE A 43 23.71 -20.64 -5.87
N HIS A 44 22.85 -20.28 -4.92
CA HIS A 44 22.12 -21.23 -4.08
C HIS A 44 21.00 -21.97 -4.81
N ARG A 45 20.55 -21.43 -5.96
CA ARG A 45 19.50 -22.02 -6.76
C ARG A 45 19.85 -21.89 -8.25
N VAL A 46 20.05 -23.03 -8.90
CA VAL A 46 20.32 -23.11 -10.33
C VAL A 46 19.29 -24.02 -10.96
N ILE A 47 18.62 -23.55 -12.01
CA ILE A 47 17.62 -24.32 -12.74
C ILE A 47 18.01 -24.28 -14.22
N ASN A 48 18.38 -25.45 -14.75
CA ASN A 48 18.73 -25.63 -16.14
C ASN A 48 17.62 -25.08 -17.04
N ASP A 49 18.01 -24.43 -18.14
CA ASP A 49 17.11 -23.78 -19.09
C ASP A 49 16.21 -22.67 -18.52
N PHE A 50 16.46 -22.22 -17.29
CA PHE A 50 15.73 -21.11 -16.69
C PHE A 50 16.67 -20.00 -16.22
N MET A 51 17.42 -20.21 -15.13
CA MET A 51 18.26 -19.17 -14.54
C MET A 51 19.23 -19.71 -13.48
N ILE A 52 20.25 -18.91 -13.17
CA ILE A 52 21.09 -19.02 -11.98
C ILE A 52 20.72 -17.90 -11.00
N GLN A 53 20.50 -18.21 -9.72
CA GLN A 53 20.15 -17.24 -8.67
C GLN A 53 21.19 -17.24 -7.54
N GLY A 54 21.63 -16.04 -7.18
CA GLY A 54 22.64 -15.79 -6.16
C GLY A 54 22.29 -14.58 -5.29
N GLY A 55 23.28 -14.10 -4.53
CA GLY A 55 23.13 -12.89 -3.70
C GLY A 55 22.43 -13.10 -2.36
N ASP A 56 22.28 -14.35 -1.91
CA ASP A 56 21.74 -14.66 -0.58
C ASP A 56 22.89 -14.94 0.42
N PRO A 57 23.03 -14.16 1.52
CA PRO A 57 24.04 -14.40 2.54
C PRO A 57 23.84 -15.72 3.30
N LEU A 58 22.63 -16.27 3.35
CA LEU A 58 22.35 -17.56 4.00
C LEU A 58 22.49 -18.76 3.06
N GLY A 59 22.52 -18.51 1.74
CA GLY A 59 22.62 -19.53 0.71
C GLY A 59 21.44 -20.51 0.65
N ASN A 60 20.26 -20.13 1.15
CA ASN A 60 19.06 -20.97 1.19
C ASN A 60 17.81 -20.31 0.57
N GLY A 61 17.97 -19.12 -0.02
CA GLY A 61 16.94 -18.30 -0.64
C GLY A 61 16.19 -17.35 0.31
N THR A 62 16.45 -17.40 1.62
CA THR A 62 15.66 -16.64 2.63
C THR A 62 16.36 -15.42 3.20
N GLY A 63 17.67 -15.27 2.99
CA GLY A 63 18.44 -14.14 3.49
C GLY A 63 18.38 -12.91 2.59
N GLY A 64 19.02 -11.84 3.06
CA GLY A 64 19.08 -10.55 2.37
C GLY A 64 19.96 -9.55 3.12
N PRO A 65 20.03 -8.30 2.64
CA PRO A 65 20.99 -7.32 3.14
C PRO A 65 20.52 -6.55 4.39
N GLY A 66 19.33 -6.85 4.91
CA GLY A 66 18.72 -6.14 6.05
C GLY A 66 17.64 -5.12 5.68
N TYR A 67 17.39 -4.91 4.39
CA TYR A 67 16.36 -3.99 3.90
C TYR A 67 15.61 -4.54 2.69
N ARG A 68 14.53 -3.85 2.32
CA ARG A 68 13.79 -4.06 1.08
C ARG A 68 13.55 -2.74 0.36
N PHE A 69 13.52 -2.77 -0.96
CA PHE A 69 13.24 -1.59 -1.80
C PHE A 69 12.29 -1.92 -2.96
N ASP A 70 11.78 -0.85 -3.57
CA ASP A 70 10.69 -0.86 -4.54
C ASP A 70 11.16 -1.43 -5.90
N ASP A 71 10.23 -1.87 -6.74
CA ASP A 71 10.54 -2.34 -8.11
C ASP A 71 10.75 -1.15 -9.07
N GLU A 72 11.64 -1.32 -10.06
CA GLU A 72 11.87 -0.36 -11.15
C GLU A 72 11.58 -1.02 -12.50
N PHE A 73 10.33 -0.90 -12.97
CA PHE A 73 9.95 -1.41 -14.28
C PHE A 73 10.17 -0.36 -15.38
N SER A 74 10.74 -0.80 -16.49
CA SER A 74 11.00 0.00 -17.69
C SER A 74 10.61 -0.78 -18.96
N ASP A 75 11.10 -0.36 -20.12
CA ASP A 75 11.02 -1.11 -21.37
C ASP A 75 11.97 -2.33 -21.42
N LEU A 76 12.79 -2.55 -20.38
CA LEU A 76 13.60 -3.75 -20.24
C LEU A 76 12.75 -4.97 -19.89
N THR A 77 12.98 -6.07 -20.60
CA THR A 77 12.24 -7.33 -20.46
C THR A 77 13.18 -8.52 -20.41
N HIS A 78 12.66 -9.67 -19.97
CA HIS A 78 13.39 -10.93 -19.92
C HIS A 78 13.43 -11.60 -21.32
N LYS A 79 13.94 -10.85 -22.30
CA LYS A 79 13.91 -11.14 -23.74
C LYS A 79 14.76 -12.34 -24.19
N GLY A 80 15.66 -12.85 -23.35
CA GLY A 80 16.60 -13.88 -23.76
C GLY A 80 17.53 -14.37 -22.65
N PRO A 81 18.58 -15.13 -23.00
CA PRO A 81 19.66 -15.49 -22.09
C PRO A 81 20.42 -14.25 -21.60
N GLY A 82 21.06 -14.37 -20.44
CA GLY A 82 21.98 -13.37 -19.91
C GLY A 82 21.33 -12.15 -19.28
N ILE A 83 20.01 -12.12 -19.11
CA ILE A 83 19.33 -10.98 -18.49
C ILE A 83 19.52 -11.02 -16.97
N LEU A 84 20.10 -9.96 -16.42
CA LEU A 84 20.32 -9.77 -14.98
C LEU A 84 19.11 -9.06 -14.37
N SER A 85 18.50 -9.69 -13.36
CA SER A 85 17.25 -9.24 -12.77
C SER A 85 17.18 -9.53 -11.27
N MET A 86 16.41 -8.73 -10.53
CA MET A 86 16.26 -8.88 -9.07
C MET A 86 15.34 -10.05 -8.71
N ALA A 87 15.77 -10.89 -7.79
CA ALA A 87 14.86 -11.82 -7.12
C ALA A 87 14.10 -11.07 -6.01
N ASN A 88 12.81 -11.34 -5.88
CA ASN A 88 11.93 -10.74 -4.87
C ASN A 88 10.89 -11.77 -4.37
N SER A 89 10.17 -11.44 -3.30
CA SER A 89 9.09 -12.25 -2.71
C SER A 89 7.71 -11.62 -2.94
N GLY A 90 7.55 -10.90 -4.06
CA GLY A 90 6.37 -10.08 -4.36
C GLY A 90 6.71 -8.60 -4.54
N PRO A 91 5.71 -7.76 -4.86
CA PRO A 91 5.93 -6.36 -5.21
C PRO A 91 6.70 -5.58 -4.14
N ASN A 92 7.68 -4.79 -4.57
CA ASN A 92 8.50 -3.90 -3.74
C ASN A 92 9.28 -4.62 -2.63
N THR A 93 9.80 -5.81 -2.95
CA THR A 93 10.59 -6.61 -2.01
C THR A 93 11.99 -6.96 -2.49
N ASN A 94 12.57 -6.12 -3.35
CA ASN A 94 13.94 -6.29 -3.80
C ASN A 94 14.91 -6.16 -2.62
N GLY A 95 15.98 -6.96 -2.66
CA GLY A 95 17.03 -6.99 -1.63
C GLY A 95 18.41 -7.11 -2.27
N SER A 96 19.17 -8.14 -1.91
CA SER A 96 20.48 -8.41 -2.49
C SER A 96 20.46 -9.53 -3.54
N GLN A 97 19.42 -10.37 -3.52
CA GLN A 97 19.34 -11.54 -4.39
C GLN A 97 19.03 -11.14 -5.83
N PHE A 98 19.73 -11.77 -6.77
CA PHE A 98 19.58 -11.54 -8.20
C PHE A 98 19.61 -12.88 -8.93
N PHE A 99 19.14 -12.89 -10.17
CA PHE A 99 19.29 -14.02 -11.07
C PHE A 99 19.74 -13.58 -12.46
N ILE A 100 20.36 -14.51 -13.19
CA ILE A 100 20.74 -14.36 -14.60
C ILE A 100 20.04 -15.46 -15.39
N THR A 101 19.36 -15.09 -16.47
CA THR A 101 18.56 -16.03 -17.26
C THR A 101 19.41 -16.92 -18.16
N HIS A 102 18.97 -18.16 -18.38
CA HIS A 102 19.49 -19.05 -19.43
C HIS A 102 18.67 -18.96 -20.73
N LYS A 103 17.41 -18.52 -20.65
CA LYS A 103 16.48 -18.39 -21.77
C LYS A 103 15.57 -17.18 -21.57
N SER A 104 14.74 -16.87 -22.56
CA SER A 104 13.69 -15.85 -22.40
C SER A 104 12.65 -16.30 -21.36
N THR A 105 12.26 -15.39 -20.48
CA THR A 105 11.35 -15.65 -19.36
C THR A 105 10.26 -14.56 -19.22
N PRO A 106 9.45 -14.30 -20.26
CA PRO A 106 8.55 -13.13 -20.33
C PRO A 106 7.46 -13.11 -19.23
N TRP A 107 7.16 -14.26 -18.61
CA TRP A 107 6.22 -14.32 -17.48
C TRP A 107 6.72 -13.61 -16.21
N LEU A 108 7.99 -13.19 -16.18
CA LEU A 108 8.62 -12.40 -15.12
C LEU A 108 8.58 -10.88 -15.39
N ASP A 109 8.18 -10.46 -16.59
CA ASP A 109 8.07 -9.04 -16.95
C ASP A 109 7.02 -8.35 -16.08
N GLY A 110 7.34 -7.14 -15.61
CA GLY A 110 6.50 -6.39 -14.66
C GLY A 110 6.41 -7.01 -13.26
N LYS A 111 7.22 -8.03 -12.96
CA LYS A 111 7.31 -8.67 -11.63
C LYS A 111 8.71 -8.63 -11.04
N HIS A 112 9.73 -8.69 -11.87
CA HIS A 112 11.14 -8.62 -11.47
C HIS A 112 11.86 -7.48 -12.21
N THR A 113 12.63 -6.69 -11.47
CA THR A 113 13.35 -5.54 -12.02
C THR A 113 14.56 -6.02 -12.83
N VAL A 114 14.52 -5.84 -14.15
CA VAL A 114 15.69 -6.03 -15.02
C VAL A 114 16.61 -4.83 -14.90
N PHE A 115 17.89 -5.07 -14.62
CA PHE A 115 18.86 -3.99 -14.36
C PHE A 115 20.21 -4.21 -15.04
N GLY A 116 20.34 -5.22 -15.89
CA GLY A 116 21.53 -5.43 -16.70
C GLY A 116 21.42 -6.63 -17.64
N GLU A 117 22.46 -6.83 -18.43
CA GLU A 117 22.59 -7.99 -19.32
C GLU A 117 24.06 -8.42 -19.48
N VAL A 118 24.28 -9.72 -19.63
CA VAL A 118 25.59 -10.30 -19.93
C VAL A 118 25.97 -9.90 -21.35
N VAL A 119 27.12 -9.23 -21.49
CA VAL A 119 27.67 -8.81 -22.79
C VAL A 119 28.82 -9.69 -23.25
N LYS A 120 29.43 -10.46 -22.34
CA LYS A 120 30.46 -11.45 -22.64
C LYS A 120 30.49 -12.54 -21.58
N GLY A 121 30.65 -13.80 -21.99
CA GLY A 121 30.76 -14.91 -21.05
C GLY A 121 29.43 -15.54 -20.68
N GLN A 122 28.50 -15.68 -21.64
CA GLN A 122 27.25 -16.40 -21.40
C GLN A 122 27.52 -17.88 -21.15
N GLU A 123 28.53 -18.46 -21.80
CA GLU A 123 28.99 -19.82 -21.55
C GLU A 123 29.42 -20.06 -20.10
N ILE A 124 29.85 -19.01 -19.39
CA ILE A 124 30.19 -19.08 -17.96
C ILE A 124 28.91 -19.11 -17.11
N VAL A 125 27.87 -18.37 -17.51
CA VAL A 125 26.56 -18.43 -16.86
C VAL A 125 25.99 -19.83 -17.00
N ASP A 126 26.04 -20.37 -18.22
CA ASP A 126 25.50 -21.69 -18.54
C ASP A 126 26.28 -22.83 -17.87
N SER A 127 27.56 -22.60 -17.51
CA SER A 127 28.38 -23.58 -16.80
C SER A 127 28.27 -23.53 -15.27
N ILE A 128 27.59 -22.53 -14.70
CA ILE A 128 27.47 -22.39 -13.24
C ILE A 128 26.59 -23.51 -12.68
N GLU A 129 27.10 -24.22 -11.68
CA GLU A 129 26.38 -25.26 -10.95
C GLU A 129 25.86 -24.75 -9.61
N GLN A 130 24.89 -25.46 -9.03
CA GLN A 130 24.35 -25.10 -7.73
C GLN A 130 25.45 -25.20 -6.65
N ASN A 131 25.52 -24.16 -5.82
CA ASN A 131 26.54 -23.92 -4.79
C ASN A 131 27.90 -23.40 -5.29
N ASP A 132 28.05 -23.11 -6.59
CA ASP A 132 29.19 -22.35 -7.06
C ASP A 132 29.29 -20.99 -6.37
N ILE A 133 30.52 -20.54 -6.18
CA ILE A 133 30.84 -19.40 -5.33
C ILE A 133 31.17 -18.17 -6.18
N ILE A 134 30.52 -17.06 -5.85
CA ILE A 134 30.88 -15.74 -6.34
C ILE A 134 32.20 -15.33 -5.67
N LYS A 135 33.32 -15.45 -6.39
CA LYS A 135 34.64 -15.06 -5.86
C LYS A 135 34.73 -13.56 -5.61
N GLU A 136 34.36 -12.78 -6.61
CA GLU A 136 34.35 -11.32 -6.55
C GLU A 136 33.43 -10.74 -7.62
N ILE A 137 32.77 -9.62 -7.32
CA ILE A 137 32.14 -8.74 -8.30
C ILE A 137 32.94 -7.45 -8.36
N LYS A 138 33.54 -7.17 -9.53
CA LYS A 138 34.32 -5.95 -9.77
C LYS A 138 33.52 -4.98 -10.63
N ILE A 139 33.34 -3.75 -10.12
CA ILE A 139 32.66 -2.68 -10.85
C ILE A 139 33.68 -1.97 -11.76
N ILE A 140 33.37 -1.91 -13.05
CA ILE A 140 34.17 -1.21 -14.06
C ILE A 140 33.36 0.00 -14.52
N ARG A 141 33.88 1.20 -14.29
CA ARG A 141 33.26 2.45 -14.72
C ARG A 141 33.85 2.88 -16.06
N ASN A 142 33.02 2.97 -17.10
CA ASN A 142 33.44 3.38 -18.43
C ASN A 142 32.61 4.59 -18.90
N GLY A 143 33.28 5.71 -19.19
CA GLY A 143 32.63 6.96 -19.59
C GLY A 143 32.30 7.89 -18.42
N ARG A 144 31.91 9.12 -18.75
CA ARG A 144 31.69 10.20 -17.76
C ARG A 144 30.54 9.88 -16.82
N ASP A 145 29.43 9.38 -17.36
CA ASP A 145 28.21 9.14 -16.56
C ASP A 145 28.43 8.02 -15.54
N ALA A 146 29.09 6.92 -15.94
CA ALA A 146 29.47 5.84 -15.03
C ALA A 146 30.45 6.29 -13.93
N ASN A 147 31.36 7.22 -14.24
CA ASN A 147 32.29 7.79 -13.26
C ASN A 147 31.59 8.72 -12.25
N ASN A 148 30.54 9.42 -12.69
CA ASN A 148 29.75 10.31 -11.85
C ASN A 148 28.62 9.60 -11.08
N PHE A 149 28.39 8.31 -11.35
CA PHE A 149 27.34 7.53 -10.70
C PHE A 149 27.72 7.15 -9.27
N ASP A 150 27.29 7.97 -8.31
CA ASP A 150 27.47 7.72 -6.88
C ASP A 150 26.35 6.83 -6.33
N ALA A 151 26.57 5.52 -6.43
CA ALA A 151 25.63 4.48 -6.00
C ALA A 151 25.20 4.63 -4.52
N SER A 152 26.15 4.83 -3.61
CA SER A 152 25.84 4.97 -2.18
C SER A 152 24.98 6.19 -1.90
N LYS A 153 25.26 7.32 -2.54
CA LYS A 153 24.46 8.55 -2.38
C LYS A 153 23.07 8.43 -3.00
N ILE A 154 22.95 7.86 -4.20
CA ILE A 154 21.65 7.64 -4.85
C ILE A 154 20.77 6.75 -3.97
N PHE A 155 21.33 5.64 -3.48
CA PHE A 155 20.60 4.71 -2.62
C PHE A 155 20.23 5.34 -1.27
N LYS A 156 21.12 6.14 -0.67
CA LYS A 156 20.85 6.95 0.52
C LYS A 156 19.66 7.88 0.33
N ASN A 157 19.71 8.69 -0.72
CA ASN A 157 18.65 9.67 -1.02
C ASN A 157 17.30 8.99 -1.25
N TYR A 158 17.26 7.80 -1.85
CA TYR A 158 16.03 7.04 -2.05
C TYR A 158 15.33 6.71 -0.71
N PHE A 159 16.05 6.18 0.28
CA PHE A 159 15.46 5.86 1.59
C PHE A 159 15.09 7.11 2.37
N GLU A 160 15.91 8.17 2.32
CA GLU A 160 15.58 9.46 2.95
C GLU A 160 14.29 10.05 2.38
N ASN A 161 14.15 10.05 1.04
CA ASN A 161 12.93 10.51 0.38
C ASN A 161 11.71 9.66 0.76
N ARG A 162 11.85 8.34 0.85
CA ARG A 162 10.75 7.46 1.31
C ARG A 162 10.32 7.79 2.73
N GLU A 163 11.27 8.04 3.63
CA GLU A 163 10.97 8.41 5.01
C GLU A 163 10.25 9.77 5.08
N ILE A 164 10.70 10.76 4.30
CA ILE A 164 10.06 12.07 4.19
C ILE A 164 8.62 11.92 3.71
N LEU A 165 8.40 11.16 2.62
CA LEU A 165 7.07 10.93 2.07
C LEU A 165 6.15 10.18 3.05
N ALA A 166 6.69 9.20 3.79
CA ALA A 166 5.94 8.48 4.82
C ALA A 166 5.50 9.43 5.95
N LYS A 167 6.40 10.28 6.45
CA LYS A 167 6.09 11.31 7.45
C LYS A 167 5.05 12.31 6.96
N GLN A 168 5.16 12.76 5.70
CA GLN A 168 4.17 13.66 5.10
C GLN A 168 2.79 13.01 4.99
N LYS A 169 2.71 11.74 4.58
CA LYS A 169 1.44 10.99 4.52
C LYS A 169 0.81 10.83 5.90
N GLU A 170 1.59 10.46 6.92
CA GLU A 170 1.07 10.31 8.28
C GLU A 170 0.63 11.65 8.89
N ALA A 171 1.38 12.73 8.65
CA ALA A 171 0.99 14.07 9.05
C ALA A 171 -0.32 14.51 8.37
N LYS A 172 -0.49 14.22 7.07
CA LYS A 172 -1.72 14.51 6.33
C LYS A 172 -2.91 13.73 6.88
N LYS A 173 -2.74 12.43 7.13
CA LYS A 173 -3.79 11.57 7.74
C LYS A 173 -4.18 12.06 9.14
N THR A 174 -3.20 12.47 9.94
CA THR A 174 -3.44 13.02 11.28
C THR A 174 -4.22 14.34 11.20
N LYS A 175 -3.83 15.24 10.31
CA LYS A 175 -4.57 16.49 10.06
C LYS A 175 -6.02 16.25 9.65
N ILE A 176 -6.26 15.29 8.74
CA ILE A 176 -7.62 14.91 8.32
C ILE A 176 -8.45 14.41 9.52
N ARG A 177 -7.89 13.55 10.38
CA ARG A 177 -8.57 13.06 11.59
C ARG A 177 -8.91 14.21 12.55
N GLU A 178 -7.97 15.10 12.81
CA GLU A 178 -8.18 16.28 13.66
C GLU A 178 -9.25 17.22 13.10
N ASP A 179 -9.26 17.45 11.79
CA ASP A 179 -10.30 18.25 11.10
C ASP A 179 -11.68 17.60 11.26
N ASN A 180 -11.77 16.28 11.11
CA ASN A 180 -13.00 15.53 11.36
C ASN A 180 -13.45 15.64 12.82
N ILE A 181 -12.56 15.45 13.80
CA ILE A 181 -12.86 15.58 15.23
C ILE A 181 -13.42 16.97 15.54
N ARG A 182 -12.73 18.04 15.11
CA ARG A 182 -13.17 19.42 15.34
C ARG A 182 -14.56 19.69 14.76
N ARG A 183 -14.82 19.17 13.56
CA ARG A 183 -16.14 19.26 12.94
C ARG A 183 -17.19 18.53 13.77
N PHE A 184 -16.91 17.31 14.19
CA PHE A 184 -17.83 16.48 14.96
C PHE A 184 -18.14 17.07 16.34
N GLU A 185 -17.15 17.56 17.08
CA GLU A 185 -17.35 18.22 18.36
C GLU A 185 -18.24 19.46 18.23
N SER A 186 -18.01 20.28 17.19
CA SER A 186 -18.81 21.47 16.90
C SER A 186 -20.29 21.13 16.62
N LEU A 187 -20.54 20.06 15.86
CA LEU A 187 -21.90 19.62 15.55
C LEU A 187 -22.56 18.91 16.75
N LYS A 188 -21.80 18.15 17.55
CA LYS A 188 -22.29 17.45 18.75
C LYS A 188 -22.82 18.44 19.79
N LYS A 189 -22.17 19.59 19.97
CA LYS A 189 -22.65 20.67 20.86
C LYS A 189 -24.02 21.23 20.46
N LYS A 190 -24.40 21.13 19.18
CA LYS A 190 -25.69 21.61 18.64
C LYS A 190 -26.75 20.51 18.57
N SER A 191 -26.37 19.28 18.93
CA SER A 191 -27.20 18.11 18.75
C SER A 191 -28.32 18.00 19.78
N LYS A 192 -29.34 17.23 19.42
CA LYS A 192 -30.43 16.83 20.32
C LYS A 192 -30.19 15.40 20.77
N LEU A 193 -30.39 15.15 22.07
CA LEU A 193 -30.30 13.83 22.68
C LEU A 193 -31.66 13.13 22.68
N THR A 194 -31.72 11.87 22.28
CA THR A 194 -32.92 11.03 22.37
C THR A 194 -32.86 10.14 23.62
N LYS A 195 -33.96 9.42 23.90
CA LYS A 195 -34.05 8.51 25.05
C LYS A 195 -33.08 7.33 24.98
N SER A 196 -32.68 6.90 23.78
CA SER A 196 -31.77 5.77 23.58
C SER A 196 -30.29 6.14 23.77
N GLY A 197 -29.99 7.44 23.91
CA GLY A 197 -28.63 7.96 23.94
C GLY A 197 -28.12 8.45 22.58
N LEU A 198 -28.88 8.25 21.50
CA LEU A 198 -28.56 8.84 20.20
C LEU A 198 -28.51 10.37 20.31
N GLN A 199 -27.45 10.98 19.78
CA GLN A 199 -27.40 12.42 19.55
C GLN A 199 -27.45 12.71 18.05
N TYR A 200 -28.22 13.70 17.63
CA TYR A 200 -28.29 14.06 16.22
C TYR A 200 -28.38 15.57 15.97
N PHE A 201 -27.85 16.00 14.83
CA PHE A 201 -27.99 17.37 14.35
C PHE A 201 -28.26 17.39 12.84
N VAL A 202 -29.35 18.06 12.44
CA VAL A 202 -29.72 18.23 11.02
C VAL A 202 -28.93 19.40 10.45
N ILE A 203 -27.93 19.10 9.63
CA ILE A 203 -27.02 20.05 8.97
C ILE A 203 -27.76 20.83 7.88
N LYS A 204 -28.58 20.13 7.08
CA LYS A 204 -29.40 20.70 6.01
C LYS A 204 -30.80 20.13 6.12
N LYS A 205 -31.81 21.01 6.10
CA LYS A 205 -33.21 20.59 6.13
C LYS A 205 -33.75 20.37 4.71
N GLY A 206 -34.30 19.19 4.48
CA GLY A 206 -35.15 18.83 3.37
C GLY A 206 -36.62 19.16 3.62
N LYS A 207 -37.44 18.98 2.59
CA LYS A 207 -38.87 19.29 2.61
C LYS A 207 -39.75 18.10 2.23
N GLY A 208 -39.17 16.95 1.88
CA GLY A 208 -39.94 15.81 1.41
C GLY A 208 -40.50 14.95 2.55
N LYS A 209 -40.82 13.69 2.23
CA LYS A 209 -41.49 12.77 3.14
C LYS A 209 -40.58 12.39 4.31
N LEU A 210 -41.18 12.17 5.48
CA LEU A 210 -40.48 11.62 6.65
C LEU A 210 -40.17 10.13 6.41
N VAL A 211 -38.99 9.68 6.79
CA VAL A 211 -38.67 8.24 6.82
C VAL A 211 -39.43 7.57 7.97
N LYS A 212 -40.11 6.48 7.69
CA LYS A 212 -40.93 5.72 8.65
C LYS A 212 -40.53 4.25 8.63
N SER A 213 -40.95 3.50 9.64
CA SER A 213 -40.77 2.04 9.68
C SER A 213 -41.49 1.28 8.56
N THR A 214 -42.41 1.93 7.85
CA THR A 214 -43.24 1.33 6.80
C THR A 214 -42.84 1.73 5.38
N ASN A 215 -41.81 2.58 5.21
CA ASN A 215 -41.32 3.01 3.90
C ASN A 215 -39.81 2.78 3.80
N LYS A 216 -39.29 2.94 2.58
CA LYS A 216 -37.88 2.80 2.28
C LYS A 216 -37.27 4.16 1.99
N ALA A 217 -35.97 4.27 2.20
CA ALA A 217 -35.22 5.47 1.84
C ALA A 217 -33.93 5.12 1.11
N LYS A 218 -33.55 5.93 0.11
CA LYS A 218 -32.17 5.93 -0.38
C LYS A 218 -31.34 6.85 0.48
N VAL A 219 -30.29 6.31 1.10
CA VAL A 219 -29.48 7.03 2.08
C VAL A 219 -28.02 6.99 1.66
N HIS A 220 -27.46 8.16 1.40
CA HIS A 220 -26.01 8.31 1.40
C HIS A 220 -25.52 8.35 2.84
N TYR A 221 -24.40 7.66 3.10
CA TYR A 221 -23.76 7.60 4.40
C TYR A 221 -22.25 7.78 4.32
N ALA A 222 -21.66 8.26 5.41
CA ALA A 222 -20.26 8.11 5.79
C ALA A 222 -20.18 7.78 7.28
N VAL A 223 -19.44 6.72 7.63
CA VAL A 223 -19.29 6.25 9.02
C VAL A 223 -17.89 6.54 9.48
N TYR A 224 -17.77 7.15 10.66
CA TYR A 224 -16.50 7.49 11.29
C TYR A 224 -16.42 6.90 12.70
N PHE A 225 -15.20 6.61 13.13
CA PHE A 225 -14.89 6.42 14.54
C PHE A 225 -14.84 7.80 15.22
N VAL A 226 -14.95 7.80 16.54
CA VAL A 226 -14.86 9.03 17.35
C VAL A 226 -13.49 9.71 17.27
N ASP A 227 -12.44 8.99 16.85
CA ASP A 227 -11.10 9.53 16.59
C ASP A 227 -10.97 10.23 15.22
N GLY A 228 -12.08 10.40 14.49
CA GLY A 228 -12.11 11.07 13.19
C GLY A 228 -11.71 10.18 12.00
N THR A 229 -11.37 8.90 12.22
CA THR A 229 -11.06 7.95 11.16
C THR A 229 -12.33 7.56 10.40
N LEU A 230 -12.33 7.71 9.07
CA LEU A 230 -13.42 7.22 8.21
C LEU A 230 -13.35 5.69 8.08
N LEU A 231 -14.45 5.00 8.39
CA LEU A 231 -14.59 3.55 8.17
C LEU A 231 -15.05 3.24 6.75
N GLU A 232 -16.19 3.83 6.35
CA GLU A 232 -16.81 3.57 5.07
C GLU A 232 -17.66 4.75 4.63
N THR A 233 -17.79 4.93 3.32
CA THR A 233 -18.75 5.87 2.74
C THR A 233 -19.35 5.37 1.44
N SER A 234 -20.56 5.85 1.17
CA SER A 234 -21.24 5.79 -0.12
C SER A 234 -20.86 6.93 -1.08
N LYS A 235 -20.04 7.90 -0.65
CA LYS A 235 -19.73 9.12 -1.40
C LYS A 235 -18.26 9.17 -1.80
N GLU A 236 -18.01 9.27 -3.11
CA GLU A 236 -16.65 9.30 -3.67
C GLU A 236 -15.86 10.51 -3.15
N GLU A 237 -16.50 11.67 -3.06
CA GLU A 237 -15.89 12.91 -2.61
C GLU A 237 -15.40 12.83 -1.15
N ILE A 238 -16.13 12.11 -0.30
CA ILE A 238 -15.74 11.88 1.10
C ILE A 238 -14.56 10.89 1.16
N ALA A 239 -14.57 9.84 0.34
CA ALA A 239 -13.47 8.89 0.27
C ALA A 239 -12.17 9.54 -0.24
N LYS A 240 -12.26 10.40 -1.25
CA LYS A 240 -11.13 11.20 -1.76
C LYS A 240 -10.58 12.16 -0.71
N PHE A 241 -11.46 12.90 -0.02
CA PHE A 241 -11.04 13.82 1.04
C PHE A 241 -10.26 13.12 2.16
N ASN A 242 -10.68 11.89 2.51
CA ASN A 242 -10.03 11.09 3.56
C ASN A 242 -8.86 10.23 3.04
N GLU A 243 -8.48 10.34 1.77
CA GLU A 243 -7.43 9.53 1.12
C GLU A 243 -7.62 8.01 1.24
N VAL A 244 -8.88 7.55 1.23
CA VAL A 244 -9.25 6.12 1.33
C VAL A 244 -10.14 5.67 0.16
N LEU A 245 -9.96 6.30 -1.00
CA LEU A 245 -10.66 5.92 -2.23
C LEU A 245 -10.39 4.45 -2.56
N ASN A 246 -11.45 3.66 -2.68
CA ASN A 246 -11.38 2.27 -3.11
C ASN A 246 -11.60 2.20 -4.63
N ILE A 247 -10.55 1.90 -5.38
CA ILE A 247 -10.58 1.87 -6.84
C ILE A 247 -11.51 0.77 -7.38
N GLN A 248 -11.62 -0.38 -6.70
CA GLN A 248 -12.55 -1.43 -7.10
C GLN A 248 -14.01 -0.97 -6.93
N LYS A 249 -14.32 -0.27 -5.83
CA LYS A 249 -15.65 0.33 -5.59
C LYS A 249 -15.95 1.43 -6.61
N LEU A 250 -14.95 2.23 -6.97
CA LEU A 250 -15.09 3.25 -8.02
C LEU A 250 -15.43 2.62 -9.38
N ASN A 251 -14.61 1.65 -9.82
CA ASN A 251 -14.76 0.99 -11.12
C ASN A 251 -16.08 0.19 -11.25
N SER A 252 -16.67 -0.22 -10.12
CA SER A 252 -17.97 -0.91 -10.08
C SER A 252 -19.16 0.03 -9.84
N TYR A 253 -18.96 1.35 -9.89
CA TYR A 253 -19.99 2.36 -9.61
C TYR A 253 -20.66 2.16 -8.22
N GLY A 254 -19.86 1.76 -7.24
CA GLY A 254 -20.31 1.40 -5.89
C GLY A 254 -20.47 2.58 -4.92
N TYR A 255 -20.04 3.79 -5.29
CA TYR A 255 -20.28 5.01 -4.52
C TYR A 255 -21.71 5.55 -4.79
N LYS A 256 -22.70 4.85 -4.23
CA LYS A 256 -24.13 5.12 -4.41
C LYS A 256 -24.89 4.94 -3.09
N PRO A 257 -26.07 5.55 -2.92
CA PRO A 257 -26.82 5.42 -1.68
C PRO A 257 -27.30 3.98 -1.47
N ILE A 258 -27.46 3.60 -0.20
CA ILE A 258 -28.05 2.31 0.17
C ILE A 258 -29.56 2.44 0.26
N GLU A 259 -30.27 1.33 0.00
CA GLU A 259 -31.67 1.22 0.36
C GLU A 259 -31.77 0.91 1.86
N ALA A 260 -32.25 1.89 2.63
CA ALA A 260 -32.49 1.76 4.06
C ALA A 260 -33.94 1.35 4.34
N GLN A 261 -34.08 0.27 5.08
CA GLN A 261 -35.32 -0.17 5.70
C GLN A 261 -35.12 -0.06 7.22
N VAL A 262 -36.01 0.68 7.88
CA VAL A 262 -35.84 1.10 9.27
C VAL A 262 -36.97 0.63 10.17
N GLY A 263 -37.56 -0.52 9.86
CA GLY A 263 -38.47 -1.26 10.70
C GLY A 263 -37.77 -1.93 11.90
N PRO A 264 -38.54 -2.36 12.92
CA PRO A 264 -37.98 -3.00 14.12
C PRO A 264 -37.12 -4.23 13.82
N ASN A 265 -37.55 -5.06 12.85
CA ASN A 265 -36.90 -6.33 12.51
C ASN A 265 -35.87 -6.22 11.36
N ASP A 266 -35.66 -5.02 10.82
CA ASP A 266 -34.75 -4.82 9.69
C ASP A 266 -33.27 -4.90 10.13
N PRO A 267 -32.37 -5.39 9.25
CA PRO A 267 -31.01 -5.81 9.59
C PRO A 267 -30.03 -4.67 9.94
N MET A 268 -30.47 -3.41 9.86
CA MET A 268 -29.62 -2.26 10.19
C MET A 268 -29.53 -2.06 11.71
N ILE A 269 -28.39 -1.54 12.19
CA ILE A 269 -28.17 -1.25 13.61
C ILE A 269 -29.20 -0.24 14.14
N GLU A 270 -29.61 -0.41 15.40
CA GLU A 270 -30.76 0.33 15.94
C GLU A 270 -30.54 1.85 15.93
N GLY A 271 -29.35 2.33 16.27
CA GLY A 271 -29.05 3.77 16.26
C GLY A 271 -29.10 4.39 14.86
N PHE A 272 -28.76 3.63 13.81
CA PHE A 272 -28.91 4.08 12.44
C PHE A 272 -30.39 4.14 12.05
N LYS A 273 -31.15 3.08 12.35
CA LYS A 273 -32.60 3.04 12.10
C LYS A 273 -33.32 4.18 12.81
N GLU A 274 -33.04 4.38 14.09
CA GLU A 274 -33.59 5.48 14.88
C GLU A 274 -33.23 6.84 14.27
N GLY A 275 -31.94 7.08 14.00
CA GLY A 275 -31.48 8.35 13.47
C GLY A 275 -32.07 8.68 12.10
N VAL A 276 -32.17 7.71 11.20
CA VAL A 276 -32.78 7.92 9.88
C VAL A 276 -34.29 8.18 9.97
N ARG A 277 -35.02 7.54 10.91
CA ARG A 277 -36.46 7.81 11.15
C ARG A 277 -36.74 9.25 11.64
N LEU A 278 -35.73 9.96 12.13
CA LEU A 278 -35.85 11.36 12.54
C LEU A 278 -35.74 12.34 11.37
N LEU A 279 -35.43 11.85 10.16
CA LEU A 279 -35.09 12.66 9.00
C LEU A 279 -36.15 12.58 7.89
N LYS A 280 -36.17 13.62 7.06
CA LYS A 280 -36.98 13.73 5.85
C LYS A 280 -36.12 13.62 4.62
N GLU A 281 -36.74 13.29 3.50
CA GLU A 281 -36.14 13.41 2.18
C GLU A 281 -35.54 14.81 1.96
N GLY A 282 -34.27 14.84 1.53
CA GLY A 282 -33.42 16.01 1.37
C GLY A 282 -32.69 16.46 2.63
N ASP A 283 -32.95 15.84 3.80
CA ASP A 283 -32.17 16.13 5.01
C ASP A 283 -30.74 15.61 4.87
N LYS A 284 -29.80 16.39 5.40
CA LYS A 284 -28.45 15.95 5.72
C LYS A 284 -28.24 16.10 7.21
N ALA A 285 -27.75 15.06 7.89
CA ALA A 285 -27.58 15.06 9.33
C ALA A 285 -26.29 14.35 9.76
N ILE A 286 -25.87 14.65 10.98
CA ILE A 286 -24.87 13.88 11.72
C ILE A 286 -25.56 13.17 12.88
N LEU A 287 -25.22 11.91 13.09
CA LEU A 287 -25.75 11.04 14.13
C LEU A 287 -24.56 10.52 14.96
N PHE A 288 -24.57 10.71 16.28
CA PHE A 288 -23.58 10.17 17.19
C PHE A 288 -24.20 9.02 17.98
N LEU A 289 -23.78 7.81 17.67
CA LEU A 289 -24.33 6.58 18.20
C LEU A 289 -23.40 6.07 19.31
N PRO A 290 -23.86 6.00 20.58
CA PRO A 290 -23.14 5.24 21.58
C PRO A 290 -23.13 3.76 21.20
N TYR A 291 -22.12 3.03 21.65
CA TYR A 291 -21.91 1.63 21.29
C TYR A 291 -23.12 0.73 21.57
N THR A 292 -23.93 1.08 22.58
CA THR A 292 -25.14 0.35 23.00
C THR A 292 -26.22 0.28 21.91
N ILE A 293 -26.28 1.26 21.01
CA ILE A 293 -27.19 1.28 19.86
C ILE A 293 -26.43 1.18 18.53
N ALA A 294 -25.12 0.95 18.57
CA ALA A 294 -24.29 0.60 17.42
C ALA A 294 -24.06 -0.94 17.37
N TYR A 295 -22.81 -1.40 17.50
CA TYR A 295 -22.46 -2.83 17.44
C TYR A 295 -22.24 -3.48 18.82
N GLY A 296 -22.57 -2.76 19.90
CA GLY A 296 -22.63 -3.31 21.25
C GLY A 296 -21.26 -3.74 21.81
N LYS A 297 -21.32 -4.62 22.82
CA LYS A 297 -20.14 -5.12 23.54
C LYS A 297 -19.26 -6.07 22.71
N ASN A 298 -19.78 -6.60 21.61
CA ASN A 298 -19.07 -7.59 20.81
C ASN A 298 -18.43 -6.99 19.55
N GLY A 299 -18.92 -5.83 19.09
CA GLY A 299 -18.46 -5.25 17.82
C GLY A 299 -18.90 -6.10 16.62
N THR A 300 -18.21 -5.92 15.49
CA THR A 300 -18.35 -6.74 14.28
C THR A 300 -17.03 -6.75 13.49
N ARG A 301 -16.99 -7.40 12.34
CA ARG A 301 -15.81 -7.40 11.46
C ARG A 301 -15.42 -5.96 11.10
N GLY A 302 -14.25 -5.52 11.54
CA GLY A 302 -13.72 -4.18 11.28
C GLY A 302 -14.17 -3.09 12.26
N ILE A 303 -15.04 -3.42 13.24
CA ILE A 303 -15.51 -2.48 14.27
C ILE A 303 -15.28 -3.11 15.65
N PRO A 304 -14.34 -2.60 16.45
CA PRO A 304 -14.05 -3.18 17.76
C PRO A 304 -15.25 -3.20 18.71
N PRO A 305 -15.26 -4.10 19.71
CA PRO A 305 -16.12 -4.02 20.88
C PRO A 305 -16.28 -2.61 21.44
N GLN A 306 -17.50 -2.26 21.86
CA GLN A 306 -17.78 -0.99 22.56
C GLN A 306 -17.37 0.27 21.77
N SER A 307 -17.35 0.21 20.44
CA SER A 307 -17.08 1.37 19.60
C SER A 307 -18.31 2.27 19.47
N ASP A 308 -18.16 3.52 19.91
CA ASP A 308 -19.06 4.60 19.52
C ASP A 308 -18.80 4.99 18.05
N LEU A 309 -19.85 5.32 17.31
CA LEU A 309 -19.78 5.63 15.88
C LEU A 309 -20.45 6.96 15.55
N ILE A 310 -19.97 7.58 14.48
CA ILE A 310 -20.53 8.82 13.95
C ILE A 310 -20.97 8.58 12.51
N PHE A 311 -22.25 8.80 12.22
CA PHE A 311 -22.81 8.67 10.89
C PHE A 311 -23.16 10.04 10.33
N GLU A 312 -22.57 10.39 9.19
CA GLU A 312 -23.05 11.48 8.35
C GLU A 312 -23.99 10.88 7.31
N VAL A 313 -25.25 11.29 7.30
CA VAL A 313 -26.29 10.75 6.42
C VAL A 313 -26.94 11.83 5.59
N GLU A 314 -27.32 11.50 4.36
CA GLU A 314 -28.12 12.32 3.46
C GLU A 314 -29.24 11.47 2.85
N ILE A 315 -30.48 11.89 3.08
CA ILE A 315 -31.66 11.18 2.58
C ILE A 315 -31.94 11.66 1.16
N GLU A 316 -31.61 10.82 0.17
CA GLU A 316 -31.81 11.15 -1.25
C GLU A 316 -33.29 11.09 -1.64
N SER A 317 -34.00 10.02 -1.27
CA SER A 317 -35.41 9.82 -1.62
C SER A 317 -36.13 8.93 -0.61
N VAL A 318 -37.43 9.12 -0.42
CA VAL A 318 -38.29 8.28 0.43
C VAL A 318 -39.49 7.75 -0.36
N TYR A 319 -39.67 6.43 -0.41
CA TYR A 319 -40.71 5.75 -1.20
C TYR A 319 -41.39 4.61 -0.42
#